data_AF-K8X514-F1
#
_entry.id   AF-K8X514-F1
#
_cell.length_a   1.000
_cell.length_b   1.000
_cell.length_c   1.000
_cell.angle_alpha   90.00
_cell.angle_beta   90.00
_cell.angle_gamma   90.00
#
_symmetry.space_group_name_H-M   'P 1'
#
loop_
_entity.id
_entity.type
_entity.pdbx_description
1 polymer ?
#
loop_
_entity_poly.entity_id
_entity_poly.type
_entity_poly.pdbx_seq_one_letter_code
_entity_poly.pdbx_strand_id
1 'polypeptide(L)'
;GPLPEPLDGHTLYVDGSPLNIIEVKQADVHPTTIVHIPEIDTVIAGDSIYNEIYPMLGLSTPAEWQDWLDTIDVVEKLQPKMIVCGHRRPDGDDYAVETMIAQTRSYIQDFIAAFPTAKDADDLVATMSAKYPNHANLWTLQFSAINAIAARDGA
;
A
#
# COMPACT_ATOMS: atom_id res chain seq x y z
N GLY A 1 -23.15 -19.03 1.22
CA GLY A 1 -22.62 -19.75 2.40
C GLY A 1 -23.02 -19.01 3.65
N PRO A 2 -22.67 -19.50 4.84
CA PRO A 2 -22.81 -18.71 6.08
C PRO A 2 -21.99 -17.42 5.97
N LEU A 3 -22.47 -16.36 6.61
CA LEU A 3 -21.70 -15.12 6.76
C LEU A 3 -20.58 -15.36 7.79
N PRO A 4 -19.37 -14.79 7.60
CA PRO A 4 -18.33 -14.85 8.61
C PRO A 4 -18.78 -14.10 9.88
N GLU A 5 -18.38 -14.62 11.04
CA GLU A 5 -18.57 -13.95 12.33
C GLU A 5 -17.39 -12.98 12.60
N PRO A 6 -17.60 -11.92 13.39
CA PRO A 6 -16.50 -11.05 13.81
C PRO A 6 -15.40 -11.83 14.54
N LEU A 7 -14.16 -11.42 14.34
CA LEU A 7 -13.04 -11.97 15.11
C LEU A 7 -13.02 -11.36 16.52
N ASP A 8 -13.00 -12.22 17.53
CA ASP A 8 -12.73 -11.80 18.91
C ASP A 8 -11.22 -11.60 19.13
N GLY A 9 -10.81 -10.37 19.43
CA GLY A 9 -9.41 -10.01 19.69
C GLY A 9 -8.58 -9.76 18.43
N HIS A 10 -7.27 -9.89 18.56
CA HIS A 10 -6.29 -9.51 17.51
C HIS A 10 -5.36 -10.66 17.11
N THR A 11 -5.76 -11.90 17.38
CA THR A 11 -4.94 -13.08 17.09
C THR A 11 -5.77 -14.16 16.44
N LEU A 12 -5.33 -14.60 15.25
CA LEU A 12 -5.79 -15.82 14.60
C LEU A 12 -4.78 -16.93 14.83
N TYR A 13 -5.23 -18.18 14.70
CA TYR A 13 -4.35 -19.34 14.73
C TYR A 13 -4.49 -20.13 13.43
N VAL A 14 -3.36 -20.46 12.81
CA VAL A 14 -3.29 -21.37 11.67
C VAL A 14 -2.37 -22.50 12.09
N ASP A 15 -2.89 -23.72 12.14
CA ASP A 15 -2.15 -24.92 12.59
C ASP A 15 -1.46 -24.78 13.97
N GLY A 16 -2.02 -23.92 14.84
CA GLY A 16 -1.47 -23.63 16.16
C GLY A 16 -0.47 -22.47 16.20
N SER A 17 -0.02 -21.96 15.05
CA SER A 17 0.84 -20.77 14.97
C SER A 17 0.00 -19.49 15.10
N PRO A 18 0.42 -18.53 15.95
CA PRO A 18 -0.30 -17.27 16.15
C PRO A 18 -0.02 -16.29 15.00
N LEU A 19 -1.09 -15.69 14.48
CA LEU A 19 -1.09 -14.62 13.49
C LEU A 19 -1.66 -13.37 14.16
N ASN A 20 -0.87 -12.31 14.24
CA ASN A 20 -1.29 -11.03 14.82
C ASN A 20 -2.01 -10.20 13.76
N ILE A 21 -3.27 -9.85 14.01
CA ILE A 21 -4.07 -8.97 13.17
C ILE A 21 -3.87 -7.55 13.67
N ILE A 22 -3.25 -6.71 12.84
CA ILE A 22 -2.89 -5.35 13.19
C ILE A 22 -3.74 -4.41 12.33
N GLU A 23 -4.66 -3.70 12.95
CA GLU A 23 -5.35 -2.59 12.31
C GLU A 23 -4.36 -1.44 12.09
N VAL A 24 -4.36 -0.91 10.87
CA VAL A 24 -3.50 0.19 10.48
C VAL A 24 -4.38 1.37 10.05
N LYS A 25 -3.84 2.58 10.17
CA LYS A 25 -4.64 3.78 9.93
C LYS A 25 -5.15 3.85 8.49
N GLN A 26 -4.30 3.47 7.52
CA GLN A 26 -4.61 3.61 6.10
C GLN A 26 -3.73 2.70 5.23
N ALA A 27 -4.27 2.24 4.10
CA ALA A 27 -3.52 1.69 2.97
C ALA A 27 -4.06 2.31 1.65
N ASP A 28 -4.33 1.50 0.63
CA ASP A 28 -5.15 1.92 -0.50
C ASP A 28 -6.55 2.39 -0.06
N VAL A 29 -7.11 1.77 0.99
CA VAL A 29 -8.38 2.11 1.64
C VAL A 29 -8.30 2.05 3.18
N HIS A 30 -9.33 2.58 3.84
CA HIS A 30 -9.63 2.37 5.26
C HIS A 30 -11.12 2.00 5.45
N PRO A 31 -11.49 1.11 6.40
CA PRO A 31 -10.62 0.37 7.32
C PRO A 31 -9.80 -0.74 6.64
N THR A 32 -8.62 -1.04 7.17
CA THR A 32 -7.72 -2.10 6.66
C THR A 32 -6.81 -2.67 7.75
N THR A 33 -6.26 -3.86 7.50
CA THR A 33 -5.38 -4.58 8.44
C THR A 33 -4.18 -5.19 7.72
N ILE A 34 -3.10 -5.40 8.46
CA ILE A 34 -1.98 -6.27 8.08
C ILE A 34 -1.93 -7.48 9.01
N VAL A 35 -1.30 -8.56 8.56
CA VAL A 35 -1.10 -9.76 9.37
C VAL A 35 0.38 -9.99 9.60
N HIS A 36 0.80 -10.03 10.87
CA HIS A 36 2.17 -10.37 11.25
C HIS A 36 2.25 -11.81 11.77
N ILE A 37 3.20 -12.59 11.25
CA ILE A 37 3.45 -13.98 11.61
C ILE A 37 4.83 -14.05 12.28
N PRO A 38 4.92 -13.91 13.63
CA PRO A 38 6.20 -13.75 14.33
C PRO A 38 7.12 -14.98 14.20
N GLU A 39 6.56 -16.18 14.08
CA GLU A 39 7.34 -17.42 14.03
C GLU A 39 8.27 -17.50 12.81
N ILE A 40 7.92 -16.79 11.73
CA ILE A 40 8.67 -16.78 10.47
C ILE A 40 9.03 -15.36 10.00
N ASP A 41 8.94 -14.37 10.89
CA ASP A 41 9.20 -12.95 10.61
C ASP A 41 8.54 -12.47 9.30
N THR A 42 7.26 -12.80 9.09
CA THR A 42 6.56 -12.49 7.82
C THR A 42 5.41 -11.53 8.06
N VAL A 43 5.25 -10.55 7.16
CA VAL A 43 4.08 -9.66 7.14
C VAL A 43 3.29 -9.88 5.86
N ILE A 44 2.01 -10.23 5.99
CA ILE A 44 1.04 -10.14 4.90
C ILE A 44 0.51 -8.72 4.90
N ALA A 45 1.03 -7.91 3.97
CA ALA A 45 0.83 -6.47 3.96
C ALA A 45 -0.48 -6.05 3.28
N GLY A 46 -1.12 -6.94 2.51
CA GLY A 46 -2.19 -6.53 1.61
C GLY A 46 -1.71 -5.37 0.73
N ASP A 47 -2.50 -4.32 0.62
CA ASP A 47 -2.16 -3.12 -0.16
C ASP A 47 -1.53 -2.02 0.70
N SER A 48 -0.93 -2.35 1.85
CA SER A 48 -0.10 -1.38 2.60
C SER A 48 1.33 -1.25 2.06
N ILE A 49 1.84 -2.30 1.39
CA ILE A 49 3.14 -2.35 0.72
C ILE A 49 2.93 -2.93 -0.69
N TYR A 50 3.59 -2.36 -1.69
CA TYR A 50 3.52 -2.81 -3.08
C TYR A 50 4.90 -3.30 -3.56
N ASN A 51 4.90 -4.23 -4.51
CA ASN A 51 6.14 -4.73 -5.12
C ASN A 51 6.13 -4.48 -6.64
N GLU A 52 6.74 -3.35 -7.04
CA GLU A 52 6.87 -2.91 -8.43
C GLU A 52 5.53 -2.81 -9.20
N ILE A 53 4.46 -2.44 -8.51
CA ILE A 53 3.15 -2.10 -9.05
C ILE A 53 2.81 -0.69 -8.57
N TYR A 54 2.22 0.15 -9.42
CA TYR A 54 1.76 1.48 -9.02
C TYR A 54 0.73 1.40 -7.87
N PRO A 55 1.03 1.92 -6.66
CA PRO A 55 0.09 1.96 -5.54
C PRO A 55 -1.22 2.71 -5.84
N MET A 56 -2.34 2.19 -5.32
CA MET A 56 -3.69 2.75 -5.51
C MET A 56 -3.97 3.90 -4.51
N LEU A 57 -3.77 5.15 -4.93
CA LEU A 57 -4.03 6.34 -4.12
C LEU A 57 -5.40 6.99 -4.41
N GLY A 58 -6.08 6.55 -5.47
CA GLY A 58 -7.36 7.15 -5.90
C GLY A 58 -8.56 6.87 -5.01
N LEU A 59 -8.42 5.98 -4.04
CA LEU A 59 -9.47 5.63 -3.06
C LEU A 59 -9.22 6.28 -1.69
N SER A 60 -8.27 7.21 -1.62
CA SER A 60 -7.87 7.91 -0.40
C SER A 60 -7.60 9.39 -0.67
N THR A 61 -7.47 10.16 0.41
CA THR A 61 -7.31 11.61 0.42
C THR A 61 -5.87 12.02 0.76
N PRO A 62 -5.49 13.29 0.52
CA PRO A 62 -4.18 13.80 0.90
C PRO A 62 -3.81 13.62 2.38
N ALA A 63 -4.79 13.68 3.29
CA ALA A 63 -4.55 13.42 4.71
C ALA A 63 -4.28 11.93 4.96
N GLU A 64 -5.06 11.05 4.33
CA GLU A 64 -4.91 9.60 4.44
C GLU A 64 -3.59 9.11 3.82
N TRP A 65 -3.06 9.74 2.76
CA TRP A 65 -1.74 9.40 2.23
C TRP A 65 -0.62 9.56 3.28
N GLN A 66 -0.76 10.52 4.20
CA GLN A 66 0.18 10.68 5.31
C GLN A 66 -0.01 9.57 6.36
N ASP A 67 -1.23 9.14 6.64
CA ASP A 67 -1.52 7.98 7.51
C ASP A 67 -1.05 6.66 6.87
N TRP A 68 -0.96 6.57 5.54
CA TRP A 68 -0.36 5.43 4.87
C TRP A 68 1.16 5.39 5.08
N LEU A 69 1.84 6.55 5.11
CA LEU A 69 3.26 6.60 5.49
C LEU A 69 3.48 6.10 6.93
N ASP A 70 2.59 6.43 7.86
CA ASP A 70 2.62 5.88 9.23
C ASP A 70 2.43 4.35 9.23
N THR A 71 1.59 3.84 8.32
CA THR A 71 1.37 2.39 8.16
C THR A 71 2.62 1.68 7.66
N ILE A 72 3.38 2.30 6.75
CA ILE A 72 4.69 1.78 6.31
C ILE A 72 5.67 1.73 7.49
N ASP A 73 5.67 2.73 8.37
CA ASP A 73 6.49 2.70 9.60
C ASP A 73 6.11 1.56 10.54
N VAL A 74 4.82 1.19 10.60
CA VAL A 74 4.37 0.02 11.38
C VAL A 74 4.96 -1.26 10.78
N VAL A 75 4.86 -1.45 9.46
CA VAL A 75 5.42 -2.63 8.78
C VAL A 75 6.94 -2.72 8.98
N GLU A 76 7.67 -1.62 8.81
CA GLU A 76 9.12 -1.57 8.97
C GLU A 76 9.56 -1.92 10.40
N LYS A 77 8.83 -1.46 11.43
CA LYS A 77 9.12 -1.77 12.85
C LYS A 77 8.93 -3.23 13.21
N LEU A 78 8.15 -4.00 12.43
CA LEU A 78 8.02 -5.44 12.62
C LEU A 78 9.26 -6.22 12.16
N GLN A 79 10.19 -5.57 11.46
CA GLN A 79 11.43 -6.16 10.94
C GLN A 79 11.23 -7.49 10.18
N PRO A 80 10.31 -7.54 9.19
CA PRO A 80 10.03 -8.77 8.48
C PRO A 80 11.22 -9.23 7.64
N LYS A 81 11.37 -10.55 7.50
CA LYS A 81 12.25 -11.19 6.51
C LYS A 81 11.56 -11.38 5.16
N MET A 82 10.23 -11.38 5.14
CA MET A 82 9.40 -11.51 3.94
C MET A 82 8.15 -10.63 4.07
N ILE A 83 7.78 -9.96 2.98
CA ILE A 83 6.52 -9.24 2.86
C ILE A 83 5.71 -9.84 1.71
N VAL A 84 4.48 -10.25 2.00
CA VAL A 84 3.52 -10.68 0.97
C VAL A 84 2.59 -9.52 0.65
N CYS A 85 2.81 -8.89 -0.50
CA CYS A 85 2.00 -7.78 -1.01
C CYS A 85 0.72 -8.29 -1.69
N GLY A 86 -0.37 -7.53 -1.60
CA GLY A 86 -1.60 -7.78 -2.37
C GLY A 86 -1.39 -7.62 -3.86
N HIS A 87 -0.52 -6.68 -4.24
CA HIS A 87 -0.10 -6.43 -5.62
C HIS A 87 1.42 -6.49 -5.78
N ARG A 88 1.86 -7.46 -6.60
CA ARG A 88 3.25 -7.62 -7.02
C ARG A 88 3.37 -7.93 -8.50
N ARG A 89 4.53 -7.62 -9.08
CA ARG A 89 4.89 -8.21 -10.37
C ARG A 89 5.01 -9.73 -10.27
N PRO A 90 4.71 -10.50 -11.34
CA PRO A 90 4.84 -11.96 -11.32
C PRO A 90 6.24 -12.44 -10.93
N ASP A 91 7.27 -11.69 -11.34
CA ASP A 91 8.69 -11.93 -11.08
C ASP A 91 9.24 -11.19 -9.84
N GLY A 92 8.39 -10.47 -9.09
CA GLY A 92 8.79 -9.74 -7.88
C GLY A 92 9.20 -10.68 -6.74
N ASP A 93 10.26 -10.30 -6.03
CA ASP A 93 10.81 -11.03 -4.89
C ASP A 93 10.22 -10.55 -3.55
N ASP A 94 9.50 -11.43 -2.86
CA ASP A 94 8.88 -11.13 -1.56
C ASP A 94 9.91 -11.08 -0.40
N TYR A 95 11.16 -11.46 -0.64
CA TYR A 95 12.28 -11.29 0.30
C TYR A 95 13.03 -9.97 0.12
N ALA A 96 12.74 -9.19 -0.94
CA ALA A 96 13.34 -7.87 -1.17
C ALA A 96 12.71 -6.78 -0.27
N VAL A 97 12.57 -7.07 1.04
CA VAL A 97 11.83 -6.29 2.03
C VAL A 97 12.23 -4.82 2.06
N GLU A 98 13.53 -4.54 2.18
CA GLU A 98 14.02 -3.16 2.24
C GLU A 98 13.67 -2.37 0.98
N THR A 99 13.72 -3.03 -0.18
CA THR A 99 13.37 -2.41 -1.47
C THR A 99 11.88 -2.13 -1.56
N MET A 100 11.03 -3.09 -1.17
CA MET A 100 9.57 -2.91 -1.21
C MET A 100 9.10 -1.77 -0.29
N ILE A 101 9.63 -1.72 0.93
CA ILE A 101 9.34 -0.63 1.89
C ILE A 101 9.80 0.71 1.34
N ALA A 102 11.06 0.80 0.90
CA ALA A 102 11.62 2.05 0.40
C ALA A 102 10.88 2.55 -0.84
N GLN A 103 10.60 1.67 -1.82
CA GLN A 103 9.91 2.05 -3.04
C GLN A 103 8.47 2.47 -2.78
N THR A 104 7.71 1.75 -1.94
CA THR A 104 6.33 2.14 -1.60
C THR A 104 6.32 3.52 -0.93
N ARG A 105 7.22 3.74 0.04
CA ARG A 105 7.36 5.03 0.74
C ARG A 105 7.71 6.16 -0.21
N SER A 106 8.73 5.98 -1.05
CA SER A 106 9.15 6.99 -2.03
C SER A 106 8.05 7.29 -3.04
N TYR A 107 7.32 6.28 -3.49
CA TYR A 107 6.22 6.47 -4.43
C TYR A 107 5.13 7.37 -3.86
N ILE A 108 4.68 7.10 -2.64
CA ILE A 108 3.64 7.90 -1.97
C ILE A 108 4.13 9.33 -1.76
N GLN A 109 5.37 9.52 -1.31
CA GLN A 109 5.98 10.85 -1.15
C GLN A 109 6.08 11.61 -2.47
N ASP A 110 6.47 10.93 -3.55
CA ASP A 110 6.55 11.53 -4.88
C ASP A 110 5.17 11.91 -5.44
N PHE A 111 4.16 11.07 -5.21
CA PHE A 111 2.78 11.36 -5.59
C PHE A 111 2.25 12.58 -4.83
N ILE A 112 2.45 12.63 -3.50
CA ILE A 112 2.12 13.79 -2.65
C ILE A 112 2.79 15.06 -3.18
N ALA A 113 4.06 14.97 -3.57
CA ALA A 113 4.80 16.13 -4.06
C ALA A 113 4.35 16.60 -5.46
N ALA A 114 4.01 15.67 -6.35
CA ALA A 114 3.57 15.99 -7.72
C ALA A 114 2.13 16.52 -7.76
N PHE A 115 1.24 15.93 -6.95
CA PHE A 115 -0.19 16.21 -6.90
C PHE A 115 -0.60 17.70 -6.87
N PRO A 116 -0.04 18.56 -5.98
CA PRO A 116 -0.48 19.96 -5.90
C PRO A 116 -0.04 20.80 -7.12
N THR A 117 0.95 20.34 -7.88
CA THR A 117 1.52 21.10 -9.01
C THR A 117 1.13 20.55 -10.38
N ALA A 118 0.59 19.32 -10.43
CA ALA A 118 0.12 18.72 -11.67
C ALA A 118 -1.03 19.52 -12.28
N LYS A 119 -0.98 19.80 -13.58
CA LYS A 119 -2.02 20.56 -14.27
C LYS A 119 -3.34 19.79 -14.33
N ASP A 120 -3.24 18.50 -14.63
CA ASP A 120 -4.36 17.58 -14.78
C ASP A 120 -3.89 16.15 -14.46
N ALA A 121 -4.78 15.17 -14.65
CA ALA A 121 -4.46 13.77 -14.39
C ALA A 121 -3.37 13.23 -15.33
N ASP A 122 -3.34 13.66 -16.60
CA ASP A 122 -2.33 13.19 -17.56
C ASP A 122 -0.94 13.69 -17.19
N ASP A 123 -0.82 14.94 -16.71
CA ASP A 123 0.43 15.51 -16.21
C ASP A 123 0.95 14.76 -14.95
N LEU A 124 0.05 14.37 -14.06
CA LEU A 124 0.39 13.56 -12.89
C LEU A 124 0.83 12.14 -13.28
N VAL A 125 0.11 11.49 -14.20
CA VAL A 125 0.49 10.17 -14.74
C VAL A 125 1.86 10.24 -15.43
N ALA A 126 2.09 11.25 -16.26
CA ALA A 126 3.37 11.43 -16.95
C ALA A 126 4.52 11.63 -15.95
N THR A 127 4.31 12.45 -14.92
CA THR A 127 5.31 12.70 -13.87
C THR A 127 5.66 11.43 -13.10
N MET A 128 4.65 10.67 -12.66
CA MET A 128 4.87 9.46 -11.87
C MET A 128 5.44 8.31 -12.71
N SER A 129 4.96 8.10 -13.93
CA SER A 129 5.48 7.05 -14.82
C SER A 129 6.93 7.31 -15.25
N ALA A 130 7.35 8.57 -15.39
CA ALA A 130 8.74 8.92 -15.64
C ALA A 130 9.67 8.57 -14.45
N LYS A 131 9.19 8.72 -13.21
CA LYS A 131 9.95 8.35 -12.00
C LYS A 131 9.98 6.83 -11.76
N TYR A 132 8.90 6.14 -12.10
CA TYR A 132 8.71 4.71 -11.84
C TYR A 132 8.44 3.93 -13.15
N PRO A 133 9.38 3.92 -14.12
CA PRO A 133 9.13 3.34 -15.44
C PRO A 133 8.99 1.81 -15.45
N ASN A 134 9.43 1.15 -14.38
CA ASN A 134 9.39 -0.31 -14.26
C ASN A 134 8.17 -0.82 -13.48
N HIS A 135 7.39 0.07 -12.87
CA HIS A 135 6.15 -0.31 -12.20
C HIS A 135 5.12 -0.79 -13.22
N ALA A 136 4.49 -1.93 -12.93
CA ALA A 136 3.44 -2.48 -13.76
C ALA A 136 2.06 -1.97 -13.33
N ASN A 137 1.04 -2.32 -14.12
CA ASN A 137 -0.35 -1.93 -13.94
C ASN A 137 -0.60 -0.42 -14.00
N LEU A 138 -0.28 0.21 -15.14
CA LEU A 138 -0.48 1.66 -15.37
C LEU A 138 -1.91 2.14 -15.05
N TRP A 139 -2.90 1.27 -15.15
CA TRP A 139 -4.30 1.59 -14.86
C TRP A 139 -4.51 2.07 -13.42
N THR A 140 -3.80 1.53 -12.42
CA THR A 140 -3.94 2.00 -11.02
C THR A 140 -3.41 3.41 -10.84
N LEU A 141 -2.31 3.78 -11.53
CA LEU A 141 -1.81 5.15 -11.57
C LEU A 141 -2.81 6.09 -12.28
N GLN A 142 -3.35 5.68 -13.42
CA GLN A 142 -4.36 6.46 -14.14
C GLN A 142 -5.61 6.70 -13.29
N PHE A 143 -6.14 5.64 -12.67
CA PHE A 143 -7.27 5.75 -11.75
C PHE A 143 -6.96 6.67 -10.58
N SER A 144 -5.78 6.53 -9.98
CA SER A 144 -5.34 7.35 -8.85
C SER A 144 -5.25 8.83 -9.22
N ALA A 145 -4.65 9.14 -10.36
CA ALA A 145 -4.51 10.51 -10.83
C ALA A 145 -5.87 11.14 -11.18
N ILE A 146 -6.75 10.41 -11.87
CA ILE A 146 -8.10 10.90 -12.23
C ILE A 146 -8.89 11.26 -10.97
N ASN A 147 -8.95 10.36 -9.99
CA ASN A 147 -9.73 10.59 -8.77
C ASN A 147 -9.13 11.69 -7.90
N ALA A 148 -7.80 11.70 -7.72
CA ALA A 148 -7.13 12.71 -6.92
C ALA A 148 -7.33 14.12 -7.52
N ILE A 149 -7.14 14.28 -8.84
CA ILE A 149 -7.29 15.57 -9.52
C ILE A 149 -8.76 16.00 -9.55
N ALA A 150 -9.69 15.09 -9.82
CA ALA A 150 -11.13 15.40 -9.77
C ALA A 150 -11.56 15.87 -8.37
N ALA A 151 -11.06 15.24 -7.31
CA ALA A 151 -11.33 15.66 -5.94
C ALA A 151 -10.71 17.03 -5.62
N ARG A 152 -9.49 17.30 -6.10
CA ARG A 152 -8.81 18.59 -5.94
C ARG A 152 -9.56 19.75 -6.60
N ASP A 153 -10.00 19.53 -7.84
CA ASP A 153 -10.57 20.59 -8.68
C ASP A 153 -12.09 20.76 -8.47
N GLY A 154 -12.74 19.74 -7.89
CA GLY A 154 -14.15 19.77 -7.51
C GLY A 154 -14.41 20.26 -6.07
N ALA A 155 -13.37 20.46 -5.27
CA ALA A 155 -13.43 20.96 -3.89
C ALA A 155 -13.43 22.49 -3.79
#